data_AF-A0A7S2F1W3-F1
#
_entry.id   AF-A0A7S2F1W3-F1
#
_cell.length_a   1.000
_cell.length_b   1.000
_cell.length_c   1.000
_cell.angle_alpha   90.00
_cell.angle_beta   90.00
_cell.angle_gamma   90.00
#
_symmetry.space_group_name_H-M   'P 1'
#
loop_
_entity.id
_entity.type
_entity.pdbx_description
1 polymer ?
#
loop_
_entity_poly.entity_id
_entity_poly.type
_entity_poly.pdbx_seq_one_letter_code
_entity_poly.pdbx_strand_id
1 'polypeptide(L)'
;QGVTRALDPLLLPLLDEAVRLQTLQDQAISNGDLPEALRLRAATSSRGVLMQELEYARRDDDDEAAEAIARELEFASALRADVTQDEGAYSSYLDKDDWYERDRRRAMGLDP
;
A
#
# COMPACT_ATOMS: atom_id res chain seq x y z
N GLN A 1 -23.69 12.24 7.08
CA GLN A 1 -22.83 11.47 6.16
C GLN A 1 -22.33 12.28 4.94
N GLY A 2 -22.46 13.62 4.90
CA GLY A 2 -22.19 14.40 3.67
C GLY A 2 -20.85 15.13 3.58
N VAL A 3 -20.13 15.33 4.69
CA VAL A 3 -18.89 16.14 4.70
C VAL A 3 -17.68 15.33 4.23
N THR A 4 -17.62 14.04 4.56
CA THR A 4 -16.52 13.14 4.20
C THR A 4 -16.39 12.98 2.69
N ARG A 5 -17.51 12.71 1.99
CA ARG A 5 -17.52 12.52 0.52
C ARG A 5 -17.08 13.74 -0.30
N ALA A 6 -17.26 14.95 0.22
CA ALA A 6 -16.88 16.18 -0.49
C ALA A 6 -15.35 16.39 -0.48
N LEU A 7 -14.64 15.82 0.50
CA LEU A 7 -13.19 15.92 0.61
C LEU A 7 -12.47 14.77 -0.10
N ASP A 8 -13.14 13.63 -0.34
CA ASP A 8 -12.54 12.46 -0.98
C ASP A 8 -11.76 12.80 -2.28
N PRO A 9 -12.27 13.62 -3.22
CA PRO A 9 -11.51 13.97 -4.43
C PRO A 9 -10.23 14.77 -4.16
N LEU A 10 -10.17 15.50 -3.03
CA LEU A 10 -9.01 16.28 -2.60
C LEU A 10 -8.01 15.42 -1.81
N LEU A 11 -8.49 14.41 -1.10
CA LEU A 11 -7.68 13.54 -0.25
C LEU A 11 -7.11 12.34 -1.02
N LEU A 12 -7.86 11.77 -1.97
CA LEU A 12 -7.48 10.59 -2.74
C LEU A 12 -6.08 10.69 -3.39
N PRO A 13 -5.69 11.83 -4.00
CA PRO A 13 -4.34 11.97 -4.58
C PRO A 13 -3.21 12.02 -3.54
N LEU A 14 -3.53 12.28 -2.27
CA LEU A 14 -2.57 12.40 -1.17
C LEU A 14 -2.37 11.07 -0.42
N LEU A 15 -3.22 10.08 -0.70
CA LEU A 15 -3.10 8.74 -0.12
C LEU A 15 -2.00 7.94 -0.83
N ASP A 16 -1.39 7.02 -0.10
CA ASP A 16 -0.56 5.99 -0.70
C ASP A 16 -1.36 5.19 -1.75
N GLU A 17 -0.69 4.74 -2.80
CA GLU A 17 -1.34 4.05 -3.91
C GLU A 17 -2.18 2.84 -3.46
N ALA A 18 -1.69 2.07 -2.49
CA ALA A 18 -2.42 0.92 -1.98
C ALA A 18 -3.73 1.34 -1.27
N VAL A 19 -3.66 2.39 -0.46
CA VAL A 19 -4.82 2.92 0.28
C VAL A 19 -5.79 3.61 -0.67
N ARG A 20 -5.29 4.32 -1.68
CA ARG A 20 -6.07 4.96 -2.74
C ARG A 20 -6.86 3.91 -3.54
N LEU A 21 -6.19 2.86 -4.00
CA LEU A 21 -6.84 1.77 -4.74
C LEU A 21 -7.88 1.04 -3.89
N GLN A 22 -7.60 0.78 -2.61
CA GLN A 22 -8.57 0.19 -1.67
C GLN A 22 -9.80 1.08 -1.51
N THR A 23 -9.59 2.39 -1.28
CA THR A 23 -10.68 3.35 -1.11
C THR A 23 -11.56 3.42 -2.36
N LEU A 24 -10.95 3.42 -3.55
CA LEU A 24 -11.68 3.41 -4.82
C LEU A 24 -12.45 2.10 -5.04
N GLN A 25 -11.89 0.95 -4.63
CA GLN A 25 -12.58 -0.33 -4.69
C GLN A 25 -13.80 -0.37 -3.77
N ASP A 26 -13.65 0.07 -2.51
CA ASP A 26 -14.76 0.13 -1.55
C ASP A 26 -15.86 1.10 -2.03
N GLN A 27 -15.47 2.24 -2.63
CA GLN A 27 -16.42 3.17 -3.23
C GLN A 27 -17.16 2.56 -4.42
N ALA A 28 -16.46 1.86 -5.32
CA ALA A 28 -17.07 1.18 -6.46
C ALA A 28 -18.06 0.10 -6.00
N ILE A 29 -17.70 -0.73 -5.02
CA ILE A 29 -18.58 -1.74 -4.42
C ILE A 29 -19.79 -1.07 -3.76
N SER A 30 -19.58 -0.02 -2.96
CA SER A 30 -20.67 0.70 -2.28
C SER A 30 -21.63 1.38 -3.26
N ASN A 31 -21.16 1.76 -4.44
CA ASN A 31 -21.97 2.36 -5.50
C ASN A 31 -22.59 1.31 -6.46
N GLY A 32 -22.30 0.02 -6.27
CA GLY A 32 -22.78 -1.07 -7.13
C GLY A 32 -22.02 -1.22 -8.46
N ASP A 33 -20.91 -0.52 -8.65
CA ASP A 33 -20.06 -0.61 -9.84
C ASP A 33 -19.05 -1.77 -9.72
N LEU A 34 -19.59 -2.98 -9.81
CA LEU A 34 -18.80 -4.22 -9.76
C LEU A 34 -17.72 -4.29 -10.85
N PRO A 35 -17.96 -3.86 -12.12
CA PRO A 35 -16.92 -3.83 -13.14
C PRO A 35 -15.70 -2.99 -12.75
N GLU A 36 -15.91 -1.79 -12.20
CA GLU A 36 -14.80 -0.91 -11.80
C GLU A 36 -14.05 -1.49 -10.59
N ALA A 37 -14.76 -2.07 -9.61
CA ALA A 37 -14.13 -2.75 -8.48
C ALA A 37 -13.21 -3.90 -8.95
N LEU A 38 -13.67 -4.72 -9.91
CA LEU A 38 -12.88 -5.81 -10.48
C LEU A 38 -11.66 -5.29 -11.25
N ARG A 39 -11.81 -4.20 -12.00
CA ARG A 39 -10.70 -3.56 -12.73
C ARG A 39 -9.63 -3.06 -11.76
N LEU A 40 -10.03 -2.41 -10.68
CA LEU A 40 -9.12 -1.92 -9.64
C LEU A 40 -8.44 -3.07 -8.89
N ARG A 41 -9.17 -4.16 -8.60
CA ARG A 41 -8.60 -5.38 -8.02
C ARG A 41 -7.56 -6.02 -8.94
N ALA A 42 -7.82 -6.09 -10.25
CA ALA A 42 -6.87 -6.61 -11.24
C ALA A 42 -5.62 -5.74 -11.40
N ALA A 43 -5.71 -4.43 -11.13
CA ALA A 43 -4.57 -3.52 -11.09
C ALA A 43 -3.74 -3.63 -9.79
N THR A 44 -4.25 -4.33 -8.78
CA THR A 44 -3.58 -4.53 -7.50
C THR A 44 -2.64 -5.73 -7.58
N SER A 45 -1.42 -5.59 -7.05
CA SER A 45 -0.47 -6.72 -6.97
C SER A 45 -1.04 -7.88 -6.14
N SER A 46 -0.64 -9.12 -6.40
CA SER A 46 -1.06 -10.29 -5.62
C SER A 46 -0.83 -10.12 -4.11
N ARG A 47 0.29 -9.48 -3.73
CA ARG A 47 0.58 -9.12 -2.33
C ARG A 47 -0.41 -8.10 -1.78
N GLY A 48 -0.76 -7.10 -2.57
CA GLY A 48 -1.77 -6.10 -2.22
C GLY A 48 -3.14 -6.75 -2.01
N VAL A 49 -3.52 -7.72 -2.86
CA VAL A 49 -4.77 -8.49 -2.69
C VAL A 49 -4.75 -9.28 -1.38
N LEU A 50 -3.67 -10.01 -1.09
CA LEU A 50 -3.54 -10.75 0.18
C LEU A 50 -3.59 -9.84 1.42
N MET A 51 -3.00 -8.64 1.35
CA MET A 51 -3.11 -7.67 2.45
C MET A 51 -4.55 -7.18 2.67
N GLN A 52 -5.30 -6.96 1.59
CA GLN A 52 -6.71 -6.56 1.68
C GLN A 52 -7.57 -7.68 2.25
N GLU A 53 -7.38 -8.90 1.77
CA GLU A 53 -8.09 -10.09 2.25
C GLU A 53 -7.81 -10.36 3.74
N LEU A 54 -6.56 -10.15 4.18
CA LEU A 54 -6.19 -10.23 5.59
C LEU A 54 -6.92 -9.18 6.45
N GLU A 55 -7.01 -7.94 5.97
CA GLU A 55 -7.71 -6.87 6.67
C GLU A 55 -9.21 -7.17 6.77
N TYR A 56 -9.84 -7.69 5.71
CA TYR A 56 -11.24 -8.11 5.75
C TYR A 56 -11.46 -9.27 6.73
N ALA A 57 -10.63 -10.32 6.70
CA ALA A 57 -10.73 -11.45 7.62
C ALA A 57 -10.62 -11.01 9.09
N ARG A 58 -9.68 -10.10 9.40
CA ARG A 58 -9.53 -9.51 10.73
C ARG A 58 -10.73 -8.67 11.16
N ARG A 59 -11.32 -7.93 10.23
CA ARG A 59 -12.49 -7.11 10.50
C ARG A 59 -13.73 -7.94 10.80
N ASP A 60 -13.85 -9.10 10.15
CA ASP A 60 -14.96 -10.05 10.31
C ASP A 60 -14.73 -11.07 11.45
N ASP A 61 -13.63 -10.92 12.21
CA ASP A 61 -13.24 -11.79 13.34
C ASP A 61 -13.07 -13.28 12.93
N ASP A 62 -12.70 -13.51 11.67
CA ASP A 62 -12.41 -14.84 11.11
C ASP A 62 -10.91 -15.17 11.28
N ASP A 63 -10.55 -15.59 12.50
CA ASP A 63 -9.18 -15.90 12.89
C ASP A 63 -8.53 -16.99 12.01
N GLU A 64 -9.31 -17.99 11.58
CA GLU A 64 -8.81 -19.10 10.76
C GLU A 64 -8.43 -18.60 9.35
N ALA A 65 -9.30 -17.82 8.72
CA ALA A 65 -9.01 -17.19 7.44
C ALA A 65 -7.84 -16.20 7.56
N ALA A 66 -7.81 -15.38 8.61
CA ALA A 66 -6.75 -14.42 8.83
C ALA A 66 -5.38 -15.10 8.97
N GLU A 67 -5.28 -16.21 9.70
CA GLU A 67 -4.03 -16.95 9.88
C GLU A 67 -3.58 -17.67 8.59
N ALA A 68 -4.52 -18.22 7.81
CA ALA A 68 -4.22 -18.78 6.50
C ALA A 68 -3.65 -17.73 5.53
N ILE A 69 -4.33 -16.57 5.41
CA ILE A 69 -3.93 -15.49 4.52
C ILE A 69 -2.60 -14.87 4.97
N ALA A 70 -2.38 -14.72 6.29
CA ALA A 70 -1.12 -14.21 6.83
C ALA A 70 0.09 -15.08 6.43
N ARG A 71 -0.05 -16.41 6.47
CA ARG A 71 1.00 -17.35 6.02
C ARG A 71 1.27 -17.23 4.52
N GLU A 72 0.22 -17.07 3.72
CA GLU A 72 0.36 -16.91 2.28
C GLU A 72 1.01 -15.56 1.91
N LEU A 73 0.69 -14.50 2.65
CA LEU A 73 1.33 -13.19 2.53
C LEU A 73 2.81 -13.23 2.91
N GLU A 74 3.17 -13.97 3.96
CA GLU A 74 4.56 -14.21 4.36
C GLU A 74 5.33 -14.94 3.25
N PHE A 75 4.75 -16.02 2.71
CA PHE A 75 5.33 -16.76 1.59
C PHE A 75 5.51 -15.89 0.35
N ALA A 76 4.49 -15.12 -0.04
CA ALA A 76 4.56 -14.20 -1.17
C ALA A 76 5.61 -13.09 -0.97
N SER A 77 5.82 -12.65 0.28
CA SER A 77 6.86 -11.68 0.64
C SER A 77 8.25 -12.31 0.59
N ALA A 78 8.39 -13.57 1.01
CA ALA A 78 9.63 -14.33 0.97
C ALA A 78 10.08 -14.64 -0.47
N LEU A 79 9.15 -14.89 -1.40
CA LEU A 79 9.46 -15.11 -2.83
C LEU A 79 10.14 -13.90 -3.50
N ARG A 80 9.99 -12.69 -2.95
CA ARG A 80 10.66 -11.47 -3.44
C ARG A 80 12.09 -11.32 -2.92
N ALA A 81 12.50 -12.11 -1.93
CA ALA A 81 13.91 -12.25 -1.58
C ALA A 81 14.58 -13.12 -2.65
N ASP A 82 14.94 -12.50 -3.77
CA ASP A 82 15.78 -13.11 -4.78
C ASP A 82 17.11 -13.51 -4.13
N VAL A 83 17.36 -14.80 -3.99
CA VAL A 83 18.57 -15.40 -3.41
C VAL A 83 19.82 -15.11 -4.27
N THR A 84 19.65 -14.48 -5.44
CA THR A 84 20.73 -13.98 -6.32
C THR A 84 20.97 -12.48 -6.22
N GLN A 85 20.18 -11.75 -5.42
CA GLN A 85 20.57 -10.42 -4.94
C GLN A 85 21.62 -10.62 -3.85
N ASP A 86 22.89 -10.48 -4.22
CA ASP A 86 23.98 -10.34 -3.25
C ASP A 86 23.59 -9.29 -2.20
N GLU A 87 23.68 -9.66 -0.93
CA GLU A 87 23.62 -8.77 0.22
C GLU A 87 24.65 -7.64 0.04
N GLY A 88 24.29 -6.54 -0.63
CA GLY A 88 25.26 -5.49 -0.94
C GLY A 88 24.92 -4.48 -2.02
N ALA A 89 23.78 -4.60 -2.74
CA ALA A 89 23.41 -3.65 -3.79
C ALA A 89 22.22 -2.74 -3.41
N TYR A 90 21.97 -2.49 -2.12
CA TYR A 90 21.26 -1.27 -1.75
C TYR A 90 22.18 -0.10 -2.07
N SER A 91 21.97 0.51 -3.23
CA SER A 91 22.52 1.83 -3.50
C SER A 91 22.12 2.73 -2.34
N SER A 92 23.10 3.30 -1.63
CA SER A 92 22.88 4.28 -0.55
C SER A 92 22.18 5.56 -1.03
N TYR A 93 21.90 5.66 -2.34
CA TYR A 93 21.10 6.70 -2.99
C TYR A 93 19.59 6.40 -3.03
N LEU A 94 19.14 5.17 -2.77
CA LEU A 94 17.73 4.79 -2.91
C LEU A 94 16.88 5.05 -1.65
N ASP A 95 17.52 5.46 -0.55
CA ASP A 95 16.84 5.62 0.75
C ASP A 95 17.06 6.99 1.39
N LYS A 96 17.30 8.00 0.54
CA LYS A 96 17.24 9.39 0.98
C LYS A 96 16.37 10.14 0.02
N ASP A 97 15.14 10.39 0.45
CA ASP A 97 14.35 11.47 -0.14
C ASP A 97 15.24 12.72 -0.15
N ASP A 98 15.53 13.26 -1.34
CA ASP A 98 16.36 14.46 -1.51
C ASP A 98 15.90 15.61 -0.59
N TRP A 99 14.61 15.63 -0.26
CA TRP A 99 14.02 16.55 0.70
C TRP A 99 14.61 16.41 2.12
N TYR A 100 14.77 15.19 2.65
CA TYR A 100 15.34 14.95 3.98
C TYR A 100 16.81 15.36 4.05
N GLU A 101 17.59 15.05 3.01
CA GLU A 101 19.01 15.41 2.99
C GLU A 101 19.22 16.93 2.87
N ARG A 102 18.36 17.62 2.10
CA ARG A 102 18.35 19.08 2.00
C ARG A 102 18.01 19.75 3.33
N ASP A 103 16.99 19.27 4.03
CA ASP A 103 16.57 19.86 5.31
C ASP A 103 17.62 19.61 6.41
N ARG A 104 18.25 18.43 6.41
CA ARG A 104 19.38 18.10 7.30
C ARG A 104 20.59 19.00 7.04
N ARG A 105 20.98 19.24 5.79
CA ARG A 105 22.10 20.15 5.45
C ARG A 105 21.81 21.57 5.89
N ARG A 106 20.57 22.04 5.73
CA ARG A 106 20.13 23.36 6.21
C ARG A 106 20.21 23.47 7.74
N ALA A 107 19.75 22.45 8.46
CA ALA A 107 19.82 22.41 9.92
C ALA A 107 21.26 22.35 10.47
N MET A 108 22.18 21.73 9.72
CA MET A 108 23.60 21.64 10.09
C MET A 108 24.47 22.79 9.56
N GLY A 109 23.90 23.74 8.79
CA GLY A 109 24.65 24.86 8.21
C GLY A 109 25.66 24.43 7.14
N LEU A 110 25.41 23.31 6.45
CA LEU A 110 26.28 22.71 5.43
C LEU A 110 25.82 22.99 4.00
N ASP A 111 24.86 23.90 3.82
CA ASP A 111 24.40 24.42 2.52
C ASP A 111 24.86 25.88 2.43
N PRO A 112 25.60 26.30 1.38
CA PRO A 112 26.09 27.68 1.23
C PRO A 112 24.98 28.72 0.99
#